data_AF-A0A0F9MPW4-F1
#
_entry.id   AF-A0A0F9MPW4-F1
#
_cell.length_a   1.000
_cell.length_b   1.000
_cell.length_c   1.000
_cell.angle_alpha   90.00
_cell.angle_beta   90.00
_cell.angle_gamma   90.00
#
_symmetry.space_group_name_H-M   'P 1'
#
loop_
_entity.id
_entity.type
_entity.pdbx_description
1 polymer ?
#
loop_
_entity_poly.entity_id
_entity_poly.type
_entity_poly.pdbx_seq_one_letter_code
_entity_poly.pdbx_strand_id
1 'polypeptide(L)'
;MILTRSPYYINAPLSTSFISGVNLKLIVNETIEDSSLAGADYEVLKNRANISVSYLDFEISNLVRDKFEYTPIFKANTGLYDSNPGNILSLNYQVDYIGSNDDYNSTRNIVLDGYGYSLEGINPTIPANKILLANDFYIVNKLGFFNIPVLNDGTNQHIYVNGQAYPVTQSNSIPSKIKNMVLNLSEFDDKIRISFGGNIINLEVVEECKYVPKDVIFLNKYGAWEIMTFFKATTESINISKSTFKNNVVANGAYNP
;
A
#
# COMPACT_ATOMS: atom_id res chain seq x y z
N MET A 1 -5.35 7.07 0.83
CA MET A 1 -4.48 5.95 1.26
C MET A 1 -3.07 6.46 1.28
N ILE A 2 -2.26 6.00 2.24
CA ILE A 2 -0.91 6.50 2.48
C ILE A 2 0.09 5.44 2.02
N LEU A 3 1.04 5.82 1.17
CA LEU A 3 2.10 4.96 0.66
C LEU A 3 3.45 5.42 1.24
N THR A 4 4.04 4.66 2.16
CA THR A 4 5.16 5.11 3.01
C THR A 4 6.55 4.91 2.41
N ARG A 5 6.70 4.26 1.26
CA ARG A 5 7.99 4.21 0.53
C ARG A 5 8.19 5.42 -0.39
N SER A 6 7.16 6.27 -0.52
CA SER A 6 7.26 7.61 -1.09
C SER A 6 7.04 8.65 0.00
N PRO A 7 7.63 9.85 -0.11
CA PRO A 7 7.32 10.95 0.82
C PRO A 7 5.83 11.25 0.80
N TYR A 8 5.19 11.17 1.97
CA TYR A 8 3.79 11.53 2.16
C TYR A 8 3.72 12.82 2.97
N TYR A 9 3.17 13.86 2.36
CA TYR A 9 3.05 15.18 2.94
C TYR A 9 1.65 15.42 3.48
N ILE A 10 1.55 15.76 4.76
CA ILE A 10 0.37 16.44 5.32
C ILE A 10 0.60 17.94 5.16
N ASN A 11 -0.26 18.60 4.39
CA ASN A 11 -0.23 20.04 4.21
C ASN A 11 -1.07 20.73 5.29
N ALA A 12 -0.48 21.68 6.01
CA ALA A 12 -1.15 22.52 6.99
C ALA A 12 -1.15 23.98 6.49
N PRO A 13 -2.23 24.43 5.81
CA PRO A 13 -2.33 25.80 5.32
C PRO A 13 -2.43 26.80 6.48
N LEU A 14 -1.68 27.91 6.39
CA LEU A 14 -1.65 28.97 7.39
C LEU A 14 -2.58 30.11 6.94
N SER A 15 -3.86 29.98 7.26
CA SER A 15 -4.95 30.87 6.83
C SER A 15 -4.91 32.27 7.43
N THR A 16 -4.28 32.45 8.60
CA THR A 16 -4.27 33.71 9.34
C THR A 16 -2.87 34.12 9.80
N SER A 17 -2.72 35.39 10.18
CA SER A 17 -1.47 35.94 10.71
C SER A 17 -1.15 35.54 12.15
N PHE A 18 -2.16 35.05 12.88
CA PHE A 18 -2.02 34.68 14.29
C PHE A 18 -1.40 33.30 14.49
N ILE A 19 -1.44 32.45 13.46
CA ILE A 19 -0.84 31.13 13.50
C ILE A 19 0.69 31.28 13.55
N SER A 20 1.27 30.88 14.67
CA SER A 20 2.72 30.94 14.94
C SER A 20 3.44 29.63 14.65
N GLY A 21 2.71 28.53 14.53
CA GLY A 21 3.23 27.20 14.24
C GLY A 21 2.12 26.17 14.15
N VAL A 22 2.50 24.94 13.81
CA VAL A 22 1.60 23.79 13.71
C VAL A 22 2.23 22.63 14.46
N ASN A 23 1.44 21.99 15.30
CA ASN A 23 1.79 20.76 15.98
C ASN A 23 1.02 19.59 15.37
N LEU A 24 1.74 18.63 14.82
CA LEU A 24 1.18 17.43 14.19
C LEU A 24 1.35 16.24 15.13
N LYS A 25 0.25 15.60 15.49
CA LYS A 25 0.23 14.34 16.25
C LYS A 25 -0.18 13.19 15.34
N LEU A 26 0.54 12.08 15.44
CA LEU A 26 0.30 10.86 14.68
C LEU A 26 0.03 9.70 15.64
N ILE A 27 -1.02 8.93 15.38
CA ILE A 27 -1.39 7.71 16.11
C ILE A 27 -1.48 6.58 15.09
N VAL A 28 -0.66 5.55 15.25
CA VAL A 28 -0.58 4.40 14.34
C VAL A 28 -1.24 3.18 15.00
N ASN A 29 -2.16 2.56 14.28
CA ASN A 29 -2.92 1.40 14.74
C ASN A 29 -2.66 0.20 13.81
N GLU A 30 -2.63 -1.01 14.37
CA GLU A 30 -2.24 -2.23 13.63
C GLU A 30 -3.30 -3.34 13.67
N THR A 31 -4.16 -3.35 14.68
CA THR A 31 -5.06 -4.47 14.97
C THR A 31 -6.52 -4.16 14.63
N ILE A 32 -7.06 -3.09 15.19
CA ILE A 32 -8.46 -2.68 15.07
C ILE A 32 -8.50 -1.20 14.70
N GLU A 33 -9.42 -0.84 13.81
CA GLU A 33 -9.69 0.55 13.49
C GLU A 33 -10.24 1.30 14.70
N ASP A 34 -9.58 2.40 15.04
CA ASP A 34 -10.00 3.33 16.07
C ASP A 34 -10.00 4.75 15.49
N SER A 35 -10.82 5.63 16.06
CA SER A 35 -10.79 7.08 15.83
C SER A 35 -10.18 7.86 17.00
N SER A 36 -9.72 7.20 18.06
CA SER A 36 -9.01 7.85 19.15
C SER A 36 -7.79 8.63 18.65
N LEU A 37 -7.62 9.82 19.22
CA LEU A 37 -6.46 10.70 19.05
C LEU A 37 -5.65 10.83 20.35
N ALA A 38 -6.00 10.02 21.36
CA ALA A 38 -5.26 9.98 22.62
C ALA A 38 -4.00 9.12 22.47
N GLY A 39 -2.90 9.55 23.09
CA GLY A 39 -1.65 8.78 23.10
C GLY A 39 -0.93 8.79 21.75
N ALA A 40 -0.53 9.97 21.28
CA ALA A 40 0.25 10.10 20.06
C ALA A 40 1.55 9.27 20.11
N ASP A 41 1.78 8.47 19.07
CA ASP A 41 3.06 7.77 18.85
C ASP A 41 4.16 8.75 18.47
N TYR A 42 3.81 9.75 17.66
CA TYR A 42 4.72 10.79 17.20
C TYR A 42 4.08 12.16 17.32
N GLU A 43 4.87 13.14 17.74
CA GLU A 43 4.48 14.55 17.80
C GLU A 43 5.57 15.40 17.16
N VAL A 44 5.19 16.21 16.18
CA VAL A 44 6.10 17.04 15.39
C VAL A 44 5.60 18.48 15.41
N LEU A 45 6.38 19.35 16.03
CA LEU A 45 6.16 20.78 16.04
C LEU A 45 6.96 21.46 14.93
N LYS A 46 6.29 22.27 14.09
CA LYS A 46 6.94 23.21 13.17
C LYS A 46 6.48 24.63 13.45
N ASN A 47 7.45 25.49 13.75
CA ASN A 47 7.20 26.92 13.91
C ASN A 47 7.15 27.62 12.54
N ARG A 48 6.26 28.59 12.42
CA ARG A 48 6.21 29.47 11.26
C ARG A 48 7.38 30.44 11.32
N ALA A 49 8.25 30.40 10.31
CA ALA A 49 9.44 31.25 10.28
C ALA A 49 9.12 32.75 10.20
N ASN A 50 8.12 33.12 9.38
CA ASN A 50 7.62 34.49 9.27
C ASN A 50 6.19 34.52 8.69
N ILE A 51 5.54 35.67 8.78
CA ILE A 51 4.16 35.89 8.34
C ILE A 51 3.91 35.62 6.84
N SER A 52 4.94 35.68 6.00
CA SER A 52 4.81 35.46 4.55
C SER A 52 4.71 33.98 4.18
N VAL A 53 5.06 33.07 5.10
CA VAL A 53 4.88 31.63 4.90
C VAL A 53 3.38 31.31 4.97
N SER A 54 2.84 30.69 3.92
CA SER A 54 1.40 30.41 3.77
C SER A 54 1.01 28.96 4.07
N TYR A 55 1.96 28.05 4.25
CA TYR A 55 1.71 26.65 4.60
C TYR A 55 2.93 26.03 5.28
N LEU A 56 2.71 24.94 6.03
CA LEU A 56 3.75 24.05 6.53
C LEU A 56 3.45 22.63 6.07
N ASP A 57 4.44 21.99 5.46
CA ASP A 57 4.33 20.58 5.04
C ASP A 57 5.03 19.66 6.03
N PHE A 58 4.38 18.55 6.37
CA PHE A 58 4.93 17.52 7.24
C PHE A 58 5.11 16.23 6.44
N GLU A 59 6.37 15.81 6.26
CA GLU A 59 6.70 14.51 5.69
C GLU A 59 6.60 13.46 6.81
N ILE A 60 5.71 12.48 6.66
CA ILE A 60 5.40 11.52 7.74
C ILE A 60 5.84 10.10 7.43
N SER A 61 6.31 9.81 6.22
CA SER A 61 6.46 8.43 5.77
C SER A 61 7.46 7.66 6.59
N ASN A 62 8.62 8.24 6.91
CA ASN A 62 9.61 7.57 7.74
C ASN A 62 9.11 7.29 9.17
N LEU A 63 8.29 8.19 9.73
CA LEU A 63 7.73 8.03 11.08
C LEU A 63 6.73 6.87 11.11
N VAL A 64 5.80 6.84 10.16
CA VAL A 64 4.78 5.79 10.10
C VAL A 64 5.38 4.46 9.67
N ARG A 65 6.42 4.48 8.82
CA ARG A 65 7.06 3.27 8.29
C ARG A 65 7.78 2.42 9.34
N ASP A 66 8.22 3.04 10.43
CA ASP A 66 8.89 2.37 11.56
C ASP A 66 7.99 1.32 12.25
N LYS A 67 6.66 1.45 12.09
CA LYS A 67 5.67 0.56 12.70
C LYS A 67 5.29 -0.65 11.84
N PHE A 68 5.82 -0.80 10.62
CA PHE A 68 5.52 -1.99 9.81
C PHE A 68 6.25 -3.22 10.33
N GLU A 69 5.52 -4.31 10.45
CA GLU A 69 6.06 -5.66 10.60
C GLU A 69 5.90 -6.40 9.27
N TYR A 70 7.00 -6.94 8.73
CA TYR A 70 7.00 -7.59 7.41
C TYR A 70 6.89 -9.10 7.54
N THR A 71 5.67 -9.61 7.57
CA THR A 71 5.40 -11.06 7.64
C THR A 71 4.72 -11.56 6.37
N PRO A 72 5.42 -12.30 5.50
CA PRO A 72 4.85 -12.85 4.27
C PRO A 72 3.61 -13.70 4.53
N ILE A 73 2.67 -13.68 3.58
CA ILE A 73 1.46 -14.49 3.65
C ILE A 73 1.70 -15.76 2.84
N PHE A 74 1.77 -16.89 3.55
CA PHE A 74 1.86 -18.22 2.95
C PHE A 74 0.75 -19.10 3.53
N LYS A 75 -0.11 -19.64 2.66
CA LYS A 75 -1.20 -20.54 3.00
C LYS A 75 -1.20 -21.72 2.02
N ALA A 76 -1.35 -22.93 2.55
CA ALA A 76 -1.25 -24.15 1.76
C ALA A 76 -2.49 -24.44 0.89
N ASN A 77 -3.64 -23.85 1.24
CA ASN A 77 -4.91 -24.11 0.56
C ASN A 77 -5.37 -22.87 -0.20
N THR A 78 -6.06 -23.09 -1.32
CA THR A 78 -6.76 -22.01 -2.00
C THR A 78 -7.83 -21.40 -1.09
N GLY A 79 -7.82 -20.09 -0.93
CA GLY A 79 -8.76 -19.40 -0.06
C GLY A 79 -8.53 -17.90 0.05
N LEU A 80 -9.49 -17.24 0.67
CA LEU A 80 -9.42 -15.82 0.98
C LEU A 80 -8.97 -15.62 2.42
N TYR A 81 -7.88 -14.88 2.61
CA TYR A 81 -7.25 -14.67 3.91
C TYR A 81 -7.07 -13.18 4.21
N ASP A 82 -7.16 -12.81 5.49
CA ASP A 82 -6.76 -11.47 5.94
C ASP A 82 -5.24 -11.31 5.83
N SER A 83 -4.78 -10.05 5.79
CA SER A 83 -3.36 -9.76 5.98
C SER A 83 -2.89 -10.17 7.38
N ASN A 84 -1.60 -10.13 7.63
CA ASN A 84 -1.07 -10.22 8.99
C ASN A 84 -1.12 -8.82 9.64
N PRO A 85 -1.30 -8.73 10.97
CA PRO A 85 -1.00 -7.50 11.72
C PRO A 85 0.40 -6.96 11.37
N GLY A 86 0.56 -5.64 11.38
CA GLY A 86 1.83 -4.98 11.06
C GLY A 86 2.17 -4.90 9.57
N ASN A 87 1.63 -5.76 8.69
CA ASN A 87 1.78 -5.61 7.22
C ASN A 87 0.94 -4.44 6.66
N ILE A 88 -0.08 -4.03 7.39
CA ILE A 88 -1.01 -2.96 7.06
C ILE A 88 -1.29 -2.17 8.33
N LEU A 89 -1.27 -0.85 8.23
CA LEU A 89 -1.48 0.04 9.36
C LEU A 89 -2.67 0.97 9.07
N SER A 90 -3.16 1.59 10.13
CA SER A 90 -4.13 2.69 10.06
C SER A 90 -3.56 3.90 10.79
N LEU A 91 -3.64 5.07 10.19
CA LEU A 91 -3.16 6.33 10.75
C LEU A 91 -4.33 7.24 11.11
N ASN A 92 -4.32 7.69 12.36
CA ASN A 92 -5.04 8.89 12.78
C ASN A 92 -4.02 10.02 12.95
N TYR A 93 -4.39 11.23 12.54
CA TYR A 93 -3.57 12.39 12.81
C TYR A 93 -4.42 13.61 13.17
N GLN A 94 -3.81 14.46 13.99
CA GLN A 94 -4.37 15.72 14.45
C GLN A 94 -3.39 16.84 14.09
N VAL A 95 -3.93 17.89 13.47
CA VAL A 95 -3.20 19.12 13.16
C VAL A 95 -3.72 20.22 14.06
N ASP A 96 -2.87 20.63 15.00
CA ASP A 96 -3.15 21.70 15.95
C ASP A 96 -2.43 22.99 15.52
N TYR A 97 -3.18 24.04 15.20
CA TYR A 97 -2.68 25.36 14.80
C TYR A 97 -2.45 26.23 16.04
N ILE A 98 -1.19 26.54 16.33
CA ILE A 98 -0.84 27.34 17.49
C ILE A 98 -1.28 28.78 17.28
N GLY A 99 -2.23 29.24 18.10
CA GLY A 99 -2.80 30.59 18.00
C GLY A 99 -4.04 30.69 17.11
N SER A 100 -4.64 29.56 16.70
CA SER A 100 -5.95 29.50 16.04
C SER A 100 -6.83 28.41 16.68
N ASN A 101 -8.10 28.35 16.25
CA ASN A 101 -9.03 27.25 16.55
C ASN A 101 -9.35 26.42 15.29
N ASP A 102 -8.57 26.58 14.21
CA ASP A 102 -8.78 25.93 12.91
C ASP A 102 -8.27 24.47 12.86
N ASP A 103 -8.12 23.83 14.02
CA ASP A 103 -7.59 22.48 14.16
C ASP A 103 -8.45 21.47 13.40
N TYR A 104 -7.80 20.47 12.82
CA TYR A 104 -8.53 19.40 12.14
C TYR A 104 -7.90 18.03 12.37
N ASN A 105 -8.77 17.03 12.26
CA ASN A 105 -8.43 15.64 12.50
C ASN A 105 -8.75 14.80 11.28
N SER A 106 -7.93 13.78 11.04
CA SER A 106 -8.19 12.75 10.06
C SER A 106 -7.98 11.40 10.71
N THR A 107 -8.94 10.50 10.54
CA THR A 107 -8.92 9.18 11.20
C THR A 107 -9.15 8.06 10.18
N ARG A 108 -8.70 6.86 10.54
CA ARG A 108 -8.84 5.62 9.76
C ARG A 108 -8.22 5.70 8.37
N ASN A 109 -7.08 6.37 8.25
CA ASN A 109 -6.34 6.39 6.99
C ASN A 109 -5.55 5.10 6.84
N ILE A 110 -5.90 4.28 5.86
CA ILE A 110 -5.13 3.07 5.55
C ILE A 110 -3.75 3.44 5.04
N VAL A 111 -2.74 2.74 5.57
CA VAL A 111 -1.32 2.92 5.27
C VAL A 111 -0.73 1.61 4.77
N LEU A 112 0.02 1.67 3.67
CA LEU A 112 0.74 0.55 3.07
C LEU A 112 2.20 0.93 2.82
N ASP A 113 3.10 -0.06 2.87
CA ASP A 113 4.51 0.11 2.52
C ASP A 113 4.74 0.08 0.99
N GLY A 114 4.01 0.93 0.26
CA GLY A 114 4.10 1.09 -1.19
C GLY A 114 4.79 2.39 -1.60
N TYR A 115 5.09 2.53 -2.90
CA TYR A 115 5.67 3.73 -3.51
C TYR A 115 4.93 4.13 -4.79
N GLY A 116 5.05 5.40 -5.16
CA GLY A 116 4.68 5.90 -6.49
C GLY A 116 5.89 6.29 -7.35
N TYR A 117 5.63 6.52 -8.62
CA TYR A 117 6.61 7.06 -9.57
C TYR A 117 6.61 8.58 -9.56
N SER A 118 7.72 9.18 -9.99
CA SER A 118 7.88 10.64 -10.04
C SER A 118 6.86 11.36 -10.95
N LEU A 119 6.19 10.65 -11.86
CA LEU A 119 5.14 11.25 -12.70
C LEU A 119 3.76 11.28 -12.01
N GLU A 120 3.60 10.58 -10.88
CA GLU A 120 2.33 10.46 -10.17
C GLU A 120 2.07 11.62 -9.20
N GLY A 121 3.01 12.56 -9.06
CA GLY A 121 2.86 13.72 -8.18
C GLY A 121 3.00 13.37 -6.69
N ILE A 122 2.79 14.38 -5.85
CA ILE A 122 2.84 14.18 -4.40
C ILE A 122 1.75 13.21 -3.92
N ASN A 123 2.04 12.47 -2.84
CA ASN A 123 1.09 11.56 -2.19
C ASN A 123 0.44 10.56 -3.18
N PRO A 124 1.24 9.75 -3.89
CA PRO A 124 0.71 8.75 -4.82
C PRO A 124 -0.25 7.79 -4.10
N THR A 125 -1.17 7.22 -4.86
CA THR A 125 -2.24 6.36 -4.33
C THR A 125 -2.27 5.00 -5.02
N ILE A 126 -3.06 4.09 -4.46
CA ILE A 126 -3.31 2.77 -5.04
C ILE A 126 -4.21 2.83 -6.28
N PRO A 127 -4.26 1.76 -7.09
CA PRO A 127 -5.12 1.68 -8.27
C PRO A 127 -6.60 1.86 -7.94
N ALA A 128 -7.34 2.52 -8.85
CA ALA A 128 -8.77 2.74 -8.69
C ALA A 128 -9.58 1.43 -8.61
N ASN A 129 -9.11 0.38 -9.30
CA ASN A 129 -9.74 -0.94 -9.31
C ASN A 129 -9.54 -1.74 -8.02
N LYS A 130 -8.77 -1.23 -7.05
CA LYS A 130 -8.53 -1.85 -5.74
C LYS A 130 -7.81 -3.20 -5.76
N ILE A 131 -7.30 -3.61 -6.92
CA ILE A 131 -6.44 -4.78 -7.07
C ILE A 131 -5.01 -4.29 -6.89
N LEU A 132 -4.31 -4.82 -5.88
CA LEU A 132 -2.97 -4.39 -5.52
C LEU A 132 -1.92 -5.21 -6.28
N LEU A 133 -2.11 -5.39 -7.58
CA LEU A 133 -1.18 -6.05 -8.50
C LEU A 133 -0.84 -5.12 -9.66
N ALA A 134 0.37 -5.24 -10.20
CA ALA A 134 0.82 -4.38 -11.29
C ALA A 134 0.32 -4.84 -12.67
N ASN A 135 0.11 -6.15 -12.85
CA ASN A 135 -0.28 -6.74 -14.11
C ASN A 135 -1.65 -7.42 -14.00
N ASP A 136 -2.27 -7.67 -15.16
CA ASP A 136 -3.51 -8.42 -15.32
C ASP A 136 -3.28 -9.82 -15.90
N PHE A 137 -2.04 -10.16 -16.23
CA PHE A 137 -1.64 -11.45 -16.78
C PHE A 137 -0.35 -11.95 -16.11
N TYR A 138 -0.34 -13.21 -15.69
CA TYR A 138 0.81 -13.86 -15.07
C TYR A 138 0.98 -15.28 -15.60
N ILE A 139 2.24 -15.72 -15.70
CA ILE A 139 2.61 -17.11 -15.96
C ILE A 139 3.12 -17.67 -14.63
N VAL A 140 2.54 -18.78 -14.18
CA VAL A 140 2.73 -19.30 -12.82
C VAL A 140 3.02 -20.80 -12.81
N ASN A 141 3.83 -21.27 -11.87
CA ASN A 141 4.23 -22.68 -11.79
C ASN A 141 3.10 -23.54 -11.20
N LYS A 142 2.77 -24.66 -11.85
CA LYS A 142 1.72 -25.60 -11.38
C LYS A 142 1.92 -26.09 -9.95
N LEU A 143 3.16 -26.30 -9.51
CA LEU A 143 3.46 -26.75 -8.14
C LEU A 143 3.68 -25.60 -7.16
N GLY A 144 3.34 -24.37 -7.56
CA GLY A 144 3.55 -23.15 -6.80
C GLY A 144 2.29 -22.59 -6.16
N PHE A 145 2.43 -21.37 -5.64
CA PHE A 145 1.33 -20.59 -5.08
C PHE A 145 1.24 -19.24 -5.77
N PHE A 146 0.04 -18.67 -5.81
CA PHE A 146 -0.16 -17.30 -6.27
C PHE A 146 -1.00 -16.52 -5.28
N ASN A 147 -0.75 -15.22 -5.15
CA ASN A 147 -1.52 -14.34 -4.28
C ASN A 147 -2.09 -13.17 -5.07
N ILE A 148 -3.40 -12.92 -4.90
CA ILE A 148 -4.07 -11.71 -5.39
C ILE A 148 -4.49 -10.86 -4.19
N PRO A 149 -3.70 -9.84 -3.82
CA PRO A 149 -4.09 -8.87 -2.80
C PRO A 149 -5.11 -7.87 -3.35
N VAL A 150 -6.23 -7.69 -2.64
CA VAL A 150 -7.25 -6.67 -2.95
C VAL A 150 -7.57 -5.82 -1.73
N LEU A 151 -7.87 -4.55 -1.95
CA LEU A 151 -8.42 -3.68 -0.90
C LEU A 151 -9.90 -4.00 -0.68
N ASN A 152 -10.24 -4.26 0.58
CA ASN A 152 -11.61 -4.43 1.06
C ASN A 152 -12.13 -3.12 1.67
N ASP A 153 -12.80 -2.33 0.83
CA ASP A 153 -13.51 -1.12 1.26
C ASP A 153 -15.04 -1.34 1.38
N GLY A 154 -15.52 -2.57 1.12
CA GLY A 154 -16.94 -2.94 1.13
C GLY A 154 -17.68 -2.74 -0.19
N THR A 155 -17.06 -2.13 -1.20
CA THR A 155 -17.72 -1.89 -2.50
C THR A 155 -17.96 -3.21 -3.23
N ASN A 156 -16.96 -4.10 -3.24
CA ASN A 156 -17.01 -5.40 -3.89
C ASN A 156 -17.09 -6.49 -2.83
N GLN A 157 -18.15 -7.30 -2.88
CA GLN A 157 -18.44 -8.31 -1.85
C GLN A 157 -17.91 -9.70 -2.20
N HIS A 158 -17.38 -9.91 -3.40
CA HIS A 158 -16.90 -11.21 -3.86
C HIS A 158 -15.66 -11.07 -4.74
N ILE A 159 -14.75 -12.02 -4.61
CA ILE A 159 -13.74 -12.37 -5.62
C ILE A 159 -14.22 -13.65 -6.30
N TYR A 160 -14.16 -13.72 -7.62
CA TYR A 160 -14.49 -14.94 -8.35
C TYR A 160 -13.22 -15.59 -8.88
N VAL A 161 -13.06 -16.89 -8.70
CA VAL A 161 -11.98 -17.70 -9.28
C VAL A 161 -12.64 -18.77 -10.14
N ASN A 162 -12.45 -18.71 -11.46
CA ASN A 162 -13.13 -19.59 -12.42
C ASN A 162 -14.67 -19.65 -12.21
N GLY A 163 -15.26 -18.52 -11.80
CA GLY A 163 -16.69 -18.40 -11.50
C GLY A 163 -17.10 -18.83 -10.08
N GLN A 164 -16.23 -19.48 -9.32
CA GLN A 164 -16.47 -19.79 -7.90
C GLN A 164 -16.33 -18.52 -7.06
N ALA A 165 -17.34 -18.23 -6.23
CA ALA A 165 -17.40 -17.00 -5.45
C ALA A 165 -16.75 -17.16 -4.07
N TYR A 166 -15.91 -16.21 -3.70
CA TYR A 166 -15.27 -16.10 -2.40
C TYR A 166 -15.73 -14.81 -1.72
N PRO A 167 -16.46 -14.88 -0.60
CA PRO A 167 -17.06 -13.70 0.03
C PRO A 167 -16.01 -12.82 0.70
N VAL A 168 -16.03 -11.54 0.35
CA VAL A 168 -15.23 -10.47 0.95
C VAL A 168 -16.06 -9.81 2.04
N THR A 169 -15.83 -10.21 3.29
CA THR A 169 -16.54 -9.65 4.45
C THR A 169 -15.80 -8.45 5.02
N GLN A 170 -16.54 -7.40 5.35
CA GLN A 170 -16.00 -6.26 6.08
C GLN A 170 -15.79 -6.61 7.55
N SER A 171 -14.76 -6.02 8.14
CA SER A 171 -14.49 -6.05 9.57
C SER A 171 -13.80 -4.75 9.97
N ASN A 172 -13.87 -4.44 11.26
CA ASN A 172 -13.14 -3.34 11.88
C ASN A 172 -11.67 -3.72 12.14
N SER A 173 -11.29 -4.98 11.90
CA SER A 173 -9.89 -5.39 11.98
C SER A 173 -9.08 -4.78 10.83
N ILE A 174 -7.98 -4.11 11.14
CA ILE A 174 -7.07 -3.48 10.17
C ILE A 174 -6.51 -4.52 9.18
N PRO A 175 -6.05 -5.70 9.62
CA PRO A 175 -5.65 -6.78 8.72
C PRO A 175 -6.67 -7.18 7.65
N SER A 176 -7.97 -7.03 7.94
CA SER A 176 -9.05 -7.38 7.00
C SER A 176 -9.25 -6.40 5.85
N LYS A 177 -8.58 -5.23 5.91
CA LYS A 177 -8.64 -4.21 4.85
C LYS A 177 -7.89 -4.64 3.60
N ILE A 178 -6.90 -5.51 3.71
CA ILE A 178 -6.37 -6.24 2.56
C ILE A 178 -6.81 -7.70 2.68
N LYS A 179 -7.52 -8.17 1.67
CA LYS A 179 -7.83 -9.59 1.51
C LYS A 179 -6.89 -10.17 0.47
N ASN A 180 -6.28 -11.29 0.82
CA ASN A 180 -5.32 -12.02 0.01
C ASN A 180 -6.02 -13.27 -0.51
N MET A 181 -6.34 -13.29 -1.80
CA MET A 181 -6.78 -14.52 -2.45
C MET A 181 -5.54 -15.34 -2.76
N VAL A 182 -5.28 -16.35 -1.94
CA VAL A 182 -4.18 -17.28 -2.15
C VAL A 182 -4.72 -18.44 -2.97
N LEU A 183 -4.00 -18.81 -4.02
CA LEU A 183 -4.28 -19.93 -4.89
C LEU A 183 -3.18 -20.97 -4.73
N ASN A 184 -3.56 -22.20 -4.41
CA ASN A 184 -2.70 -23.36 -4.59
C ASN A 184 -2.82 -23.81 -6.05
N LEU A 185 -1.75 -23.62 -6.83
CA LEU A 185 -1.81 -23.80 -8.28
C LEU A 185 -1.91 -25.26 -8.69
N SER A 186 -1.62 -26.20 -7.79
CA SER A 186 -1.77 -27.63 -8.06
C SER A 186 -3.23 -28.07 -8.26
N GLU A 187 -4.18 -27.22 -7.85
CA GLU A 187 -5.62 -27.45 -7.98
C GLU A 187 -6.16 -27.04 -9.36
N PHE A 188 -5.31 -26.50 -10.24
CA PHE A 188 -5.69 -25.95 -11.54
C PHE A 188 -4.81 -26.53 -12.66
N ASP A 189 -5.40 -26.74 -13.84
CA ASP A 189 -4.72 -27.43 -14.95
C ASP A 189 -4.18 -26.51 -16.05
N ASP A 190 -4.84 -25.40 -16.35
CA ASP A 190 -4.50 -24.53 -17.49
C ASP A 190 -4.68 -23.05 -17.13
N LYS A 191 -5.78 -22.42 -17.55
CA LYS A 191 -6.03 -21.00 -17.29
C LYS A 191 -6.89 -20.78 -16.06
N ILE A 192 -6.47 -19.84 -15.23
CA ILE A 192 -7.26 -19.36 -14.10
C ILE A 192 -7.71 -17.95 -14.41
N ARG A 193 -9.01 -17.72 -14.35
CA ARG A 193 -9.62 -16.39 -14.50
C ARG A 193 -10.11 -15.92 -13.14
N ILE A 194 -9.53 -14.83 -12.66
CA ILE A 194 -9.94 -14.15 -11.43
C ILE A 194 -10.68 -12.88 -11.80
N SER A 195 -11.80 -12.58 -11.12
CA SER A 195 -12.47 -11.30 -11.27
C SER A 195 -12.83 -10.64 -9.93
N PHE A 196 -12.67 -9.32 -9.89
CA PHE A 196 -13.00 -8.47 -8.74
C PHE A 196 -13.44 -7.09 -9.22
N GLY A 197 -14.64 -6.65 -8.83
CA GLY A 197 -15.19 -5.36 -9.23
C GLY A 197 -15.21 -5.13 -10.74
N GLY A 198 -15.50 -6.17 -11.52
CA GLY A 198 -15.50 -6.13 -12.99
C GLY A 198 -14.13 -6.18 -13.68
N ASN A 199 -13.04 -6.09 -12.92
CA ASN A 199 -11.67 -6.23 -13.41
C ASN A 199 -11.27 -7.70 -13.44
N ILE A 200 -10.39 -8.08 -14.36
CA ILE A 200 -9.99 -9.47 -14.59
C ILE A 200 -8.48 -9.60 -14.45
N ILE A 201 -8.04 -10.67 -13.78
CA ILE A 201 -6.65 -11.14 -13.80
C ILE A 201 -6.67 -12.56 -14.37
N ASN A 202 -5.77 -12.83 -15.31
CA ASN A 202 -5.61 -14.15 -15.92
C ASN A 202 -4.27 -14.75 -15.51
N LEU A 203 -4.28 -16.02 -15.12
CA LEU A 203 -3.08 -16.80 -14.86
C LEU A 203 -2.99 -17.93 -15.88
N GLU A 204 -1.80 -18.12 -16.44
CA GLU A 204 -1.44 -19.28 -17.24
C GLU A 204 -0.60 -20.22 -16.36
N VAL A 205 -1.15 -21.39 -16.05
CA VAL A 205 -0.45 -22.40 -15.25
C VAL A 205 0.45 -23.22 -16.16
N VAL A 206 1.74 -23.21 -15.83
CA VAL A 206 2.77 -23.95 -16.58
C VAL A 206 3.38 -25.02 -15.70
N GLU A 207 3.41 -26.24 -16.23
CA GLU A 207 4.11 -27.38 -15.63
C GLU A 207 5.50 -27.51 -16.28
N GLU A 208 6.56 -27.28 -15.50
CA GLU A 208 7.95 -27.45 -15.94
C GLU A 208 8.53 -28.70 -15.29
N CYS A 209 8.89 -29.68 -16.11
CA CYS A 209 9.38 -30.98 -15.65
C CYS A 209 10.91 -31.05 -15.57
N LYS A 210 11.64 -30.16 -16.26
CA LYS A 210 13.10 -30.24 -16.37
C LYS A 210 13.82 -29.49 -15.26
N TYR A 211 13.38 -28.27 -14.95
CA TYR A 211 13.98 -27.43 -13.92
C TYR A 211 12.93 -27.06 -12.89
N VAL A 212 13.30 -27.12 -11.62
CA VAL A 212 12.38 -26.75 -10.53
C VAL A 212 12.19 -25.22 -10.54
N PRO A 213 11.00 -24.70 -10.86
CA PRO A 213 10.76 -23.26 -10.83
C PRO A 213 10.93 -22.70 -9.41
N LYS A 214 11.26 -21.41 -9.32
CA LYS A 214 11.41 -20.71 -8.03
C LYS A 214 10.37 -19.62 -7.91
N ASP A 215 9.54 -19.72 -6.88
CA ASP A 215 8.60 -18.68 -6.52
C ASP A 215 9.26 -17.71 -5.55
N VAL A 216 9.25 -16.43 -5.90
CA VAL A 216 9.76 -15.34 -5.07
C VAL A 216 8.59 -14.51 -4.60
N ILE A 217 8.44 -14.42 -3.28
CA ILE A 217 7.49 -13.52 -2.63
C ILE A 217 8.18 -12.21 -2.27
N PHE A 218 7.56 -11.08 -2.63
CA PHE A 218 8.11 -9.75 -2.37
C PHE A 218 6.97 -8.74 -2.13
N LEU A 219 7.32 -7.58 -1.59
CA LEU A 219 6.40 -6.44 -1.49
C LEU A 219 6.45 -5.63 -2.79
N ASN A 220 5.31 -5.55 -3.47
CA ASN A 220 5.20 -4.86 -4.73
C ASN A 220 5.07 -3.33 -4.58
N LYS A 221 4.82 -2.65 -5.70
CA LYS A 221 4.64 -1.19 -5.75
C LYS A 221 3.61 -0.69 -4.74
N TYR A 222 2.54 -1.44 -4.53
CA TYR A 222 1.43 -1.01 -3.68
C TYR A 222 1.60 -1.43 -2.21
N GLY A 223 2.75 -2.02 -1.85
CA GLY A 223 3.00 -2.50 -0.49
C GLY A 223 2.24 -3.78 -0.15
N ALA A 224 1.86 -4.56 -1.16
CA ALA A 224 1.19 -5.85 -0.98
C ALA A 224 2.12 -7.00 -1.38
N TRP A 225 1.89 -8.18 -0.79
CA TRP A 225 2.65 -9.39 -1.11
C TRP A 225 2.28 -9.91 -2.50
N GLU A 226 3.26 -9.97 -3.38
CA GLU A 226 3.13 -10.51 -4.74
C GLU A 226 4.10 -11.68 -4.90
N ILE A 227 3.68 -12.68 -5.69
CA ILE A 227 4.48 -13.87 -5.98
C ILE A 227 4.81 -13.86 -7.47
N MET A 228 6.09 -14.03 -7.79
CA MET A 228 6.58 -14.19 -9.15
C MET A 228 7.31 -15.52 -9.30
N THR A 229 6.95 -16.28 -10.33
CA THR A 229 7.58 -17.56 -10.67
C THR A 229 8.70 -17.37 -11.68
N PHE A 230 9.87 -17.92 -11.38
CA PHE A 230 11.01 -18.02 -12.30
C PHE A 230 11.16 -19.47 -12.79
N PHE A 231 10.90 -19.71 -14.08
CA PHE A 231 10.94 -21.07 -14.68
C PHE A 231 12.32 -21.53 -15.13
N LYS A 232 13.15 -20.60 -15.62
CA LYS A 232 14.49 -20.89 -16.16
C LYS A 232 15.45 -19.79 -15.72
N ALA A 233 16.65 -20.17 -15.27
CA ALA A 233 17.75 -19.23 -15.13
C ALA A 233 18.42 -19.06 -16.49
N THR A 234 18.29 -17.90 -17.14
CA THR A 234 19.15 -17.50 -18.25
C THR A 234 20.19 -16.51 -17.72
N THR A 235 21.46 -16.90 -17.73
CA THR A 235 22.56 -15.95 -17.52
C THR A 235 22.89 -15.28 -18.85
N GLU A 236 22.21 -14.17 -19.15
CA GLU A 236 22.68 -13.22 -20.16
C GLU A 236 22.66 -11.82 -19.55
N SER A 237 23.86 -11.39 -19.12
CA SER A 237 24.32 -10.03 -18.79
C SER A 237 23.30 -8.99 -18.29
N ILE A 238 23.52 -8.51 -17.07
CA ILE A 238 22.85 -7.35 -16.49
C ILE A 238 23.40 -6.06 -17.12
N ASN A 239 22.56 -5.32 -17.84
CA ASN A 239 22.82 -3.90 -18.16
C ASN A 239 22.29 -3.03 -17.03
N ILE A 240 23.19 -2.40 -16.26
CA ILE A 240 22.84 -1.45 -15.20
C ILE A 240 22.73 -0.06 -15.82
N SER A 241 21.52 0.46 -16.01
CA SER A 241 21.33 1.88 -16.27
C SER A 241 21.40 2.64 -14.93
N LYS A 242 22.46 3.44 -14.74
CA LYS A 242 22.52 4.43 -13.66
C LYS A 242 21.61 5.61 -14.01
N SER A 243 20.59 5.87 -13.20
CA SER A 243 19.94 7.18 -13.14
C SER A 243 20.63 8.04 -12.09
N THR A 244 21.06 9.23 -12.47
CA THR A 244 21.59 10.23 -11.53
C THR A 244 20.49 10.69 -10.58
N PHE A 245 20.85 10.82 -9.29
CA PHE A 245 20.04 11.48 -8.28
C PHE A 245 19.65 12.89 -8.77
N LYS A 246 18.36 13.15 -8.92
CA LYS A 246 17.82 14.48 -9.16
C LYS A 246 17.33 15.04 -7.82
N ASN A 247 17.80 16.23 -7.46
CA ASN A 247 17.33 16.94 -6.28
C ASN A 247 15.82 17.19 -6.39
N ASN A 248 15.08 16.85 -5.33
CA ASN A 248 13.65 17.04 -5.25
C ASN A 248 13.35 18.51 -4.92
N VAL A 249 12.80 19.27 -5.88
CA VAL A 249 12.21 20.59 -5.62
C VAL A 249 10.70 20.45 -5.77
N VAL A 250 10.01 20.30 -4.65
CA VAL A 250 8.55 20.29 -4.61
C VAL A 250 8.07 21.74 -4.75
N ALA A 251 7.47 22.07 -5.88
CA ALA A 251 6.75 23.32 -6.07
C ALA A 251 5.26 22.99 -6.27
N ASN A 252 4.44 23.31 -5.27
CA ASN A 252 2.98 23.22 -5.34
C ASN A 252 2.43 21.84 -5.77
N GLY A 253 3.00 20.76 -5.24
CA GLY A 253 2.48 19.40 -5.44
C GLY A 253 2.75 18.74 -6.80
N ALA A 254 3.44 19.41 -7.71
CA ALA A 254 3.91 18.81 -8.96
C ALA A 254 5.42 18.57 -8.91
N TYR A 255 5.84 17.37 -9.32
CA TYR A 255 7.26 17.11 -9.58
C TYR A 255 7.64 17.89 -10.84
N ASN A 256 8.55 18.85 -10.71
CA ASN A 256 9.13 19.54 -11.86
C ASN A 256 10.29 18.67 -12.38
N PRO A 257 10.18 18.04 -13.57
CA PRO A 257 11.18 17.11 -14.10
C PRO A 257 12.54 17.76 -14.44
#